data_AF-A0A3M1V4M5-F1
#
_entry.id   AF-A0A3M1V4M5-F1
#
_cell.length_a   1.000
_cell.length_b   1.000
_cell.length_c   1.000
_cell.angle_alpha   90.00
_cell.angle_beta   90.00
_cell.angle_gamma   90.00
#
_symmetry.space_group_name_H-M   'P 1'
#
loop_
_entity.id
_entity.type
_entity.pdbx_description
1 polymer ?
#
loop_
_entity_poly.entity_id
_entity_poly.type
_entity_poly.pdbx_seq_one_letter_code
_entity_poly.pdbx_strand_id
1 'polypeptide(L)'
;MKRTTKALSLLTATALMLGVSTLSMAGKKGDAGLGHDYRTFHADGKIEYGRIGDSYTADLVMYLAGNQFMVMEELIKDFQKKNPDIETVYVETIPPGQILKGQILKQGTIEGQKTAQNPDLFASVNLGHLKKLAKKGVMHDYMIYTHNKLELMVAKGNP
;
A
#
# COMPACT_ATOMS: atom_id res chain seq x y z
N MET A 1 20.51 -60.11 34.27
CA MET A 1 20.71 -59.21 35.44
C MET A 1 21.62 -58.09 35.00
N LYS A 2 21.33 -56.78 35.05
CA LYS A 2 20.45 -56.01 35.95
C LYS A 2 19.75 -54.91 35.13
N ARG A 3 18.42 -54.82 35.27
CA ARG A 3 17.61 -53.67 34.88
C ARG A 3 17.81 -52.59 35.96
N THR A 4 18.18 -51.38 35.56
CA THR A 4 18.26 -50.21 36.45
C THR A 4 16.98 -49.41 36.33
N THR A 5 16.02 -49.72 37.21
CA THR A 5 14.78 -48.94 37.36
C THR A 5 15.10 -47.72 38.22
N LYS A 6 14.98 -46.51 37.64
CA LYS A 6 15.00 -45.26 38.42
C LYS A 6 13.56 -44.81 38.72
N ALA A 7 13.38 -44.52 40.00
CA ALA A 7 12.29 -43.87 40.74
C ALA A 7 11.14 -43.24 39.94
N LEU A 8 9.92 -43.62 40.33
CA LEU A 8 8.67 -42.91 40.06
C LEU A 8 8.28 -42.15 41.34
N SER A 9 8.61 -40.86 41.42
CA SER A 9 8.06 -39.95 42.42
C SER A 9 6.84 -39.25 41.82
N LEU A 10 5.66 -39.61 42.35
CA LEU A 10 4.36 -39.04 42.01
C LEU A 10 4.27 -37.64 42.63
N LEU A 11 4.23 -36.60 41.81
CA LEU A 11 3.90 -35.24 42.22
C LEU A 11 2.63 -34.82 41.47
N THR A 12 1.53 -34.82 42.20
CA THR A 12 0.23 -34.26 41.81
C THR A 12 0.37 -32.75 41.62
N ALA A 13 0.27 -32.26 40.39
CA ALA A 13 0.17 -30.83 40.09
C ALA A 13 -1.32 -30.45 40.00
N THR A 14 -1.80 -29.71 40.99
CA THR A 14 -3.11 -29.08 41.01
C THR A 14 -3.16 -27.97 39.97
N ALA A 15 -4.01 -28.10 38.95
CA ALA A 15 -4.22 -27.07 37.94
C ALA A 15 -5.10 -25.94 38.50
N LEU A 16 -4.53 -24.76 38.70
CA LEU A 16 -5.26 -23.54 39.03
C LEU A 16 -5.76 -22.91 37.72
N MET A 17 -7.06 -23.05 37.41
CA MET A 17 -7.67 -22.31 36.30
C MET A 17 -7.93 -20.86 36.72
N LEU A 18 -7.10 -19.94 36.23
CA LEU A 18 -7.40 -18.50 36.27
C LEU A 18 -8.24 -18.16 35.04
N GLY A 19 -9.53 -17.91 35.26
CA GLY A 19 -10.44 -17.38 34.25
C GLY A 19 -10.06 -15.95 33.88
N VAL A 20 -9.57 -15.75 32.66
CA VAL A 20 -9.39 -14.41 32.08
C VAL A 20 -10.71 -14.01 31.44
N SER A 21 -11.47 -13.14 32.11
CA SER A 21 -12.59 -12.43 31.51
C SER A 21 -12.04 -11.38 30.55
N THR A 22 -12.26 -11.59 29.25
CA THR A 22 -11.92 -10.60 28.22
C THR A 22 -12.95 -9.47 28.27
N LEU A 23 -12.57 -8.33 28.88
CA LEU A 23 -13.24 -7.07 28.61
C LEU A 23 -13.00 -6.72 27.13
N SER A 24 -14.02 -6.90 26.30
CA SER A 24 -14.03 -6.37 24.94
C SER A 24 -14.16 -4.85 25.00
N MET A 25 -13.05 -4.14 24.85
CA MET A 25 -13.08 -2.72 24.48
C MET A 25 -13.49 -2.64 23.00
N ALA A 26 -14.78 -2.48 22.76
CA ALA A 26 -15.29 -2.06 21.47
C ALA A 26 -14.88 -0.59 21.24
N GLY A 27 -13.69 -0.38 20.70
CA GLY A 27 -13.33 0.91 20.10
C GLY A 27 -14.28 1.21 18.95
N LYS A 28 -14.77 2.45 18.86
CA LYS A 28 -15.53 2.93 17.69
C LYS A 28 -14.77 2.53 16.42
N LYS A 29 -15.43 1.85 15.48
CA LYS A 29 -14.94 1.70 14.11
C LYS A 29 -14.85 3.11 13.49
N GLY A 30 -13.74 3.80 13.74
CA GLY A 30 -13.32 4.90 12.89
C GLY A 30 -13.03 4.33 11.51
N ASP A 31 -13.36 5.10 10.49
CA ASP A 31 -12.93 4.81 9.12
C ASP A 31 -11.42 4.52 9.13
N ALA A 32 -11.04 3.31 8.73
CA ALA A 32 -9.64 2.87 8.75
C ALA A 32 -8.82 3.50 7.62
N GLY A 33 -9.34 4.55 6.97
CA GLY A 33 -8.76 5.16 5.78
C GLY A 33 -8.88 4.26 4.54
N LEU A 34 -9.83 3.32 4.55
CA LEU A 34 -10.04 2.40 3.44
C LEU A 34 -10.47 3.21 2.21
N GLY A 35 -9.73 3.10 1.12
CA GLY A 35 -10.01 3.83 -0.12
C GLY A 35 -9.25 5.15 -0.29
N HIS A 36 -8.50 5.61 0.72
CA HIS A 36 -7.68 6.82 0.58
C HIS A 36 -6.51 6.62 -0.38
N ASP A 37 -6.04 5.39 -0.58
CA ASP A 37 -4.96 5.08 -1.52
C ASP A 37 -5.33 5.32 -2.99
N TYR A 38 -6.61 5.49 -3.30
CA TYR A 38 -7.13 5.69 -4.65
C TYR A 38 -7.84 7.04 -4.71
N ARG A 39 -7.24 8.00 -5.42
CA ARG A 39 -7.70 9.40 -5.46
C ARG A 39 -7.86 9.87 -6.89
N THR A 40 -8.97 10.52 -7.18
CA THR A 40 -9.17 11.27 -8.42
C THR A 40 -9.19 12.75 -8.08
N PHE A 41 -8.19 13.47 -8.56
CA PHE A 41 -8.05 14.92 -8.40
C PHE A 41 -8.70 15.61 -9.60
N HIS A 42 -9.52 16.60 -9.32
CA HIS A 42 -10.19 17.41 -10.33
C HIS A 42 -9.54 18.80 -10.38
N ALA A 43 -9.46 19.41 -11.56
CA ALA A 43 -8.82 20.71 -11.76
C ALA A 43 -9.48 21.86 -10.95
N ASP A 44 -10.72 21.68 -10.52
CA ASP A 44 -11.44 22.59 -9.62
C ASP A 44 -11.03 22.45 -8.13
N GLY A 45 -10.13 21.51 -7.82
CA GLY A 45 -9.62 21.24 -6.48
C GLY A 45 -10.39 20.15 -5.72
N LYS A 46 -11.46 19.59 -6.29
CA LYS A 46 -12.18 18.46 -5.69
C LYS A 46 -11.32 17.19 -5.71
N ILE A 47 -11.45 16.37 -4.67
CA ILE A 47 -10.81 15.05 -4.59
C ILE A 47 -11.88 14.01 -4.31
N GLU A 48 -11.97 13.00 -5.17
CA GLU A 48 -12.81 11.82 -4.95
C GLU A 48 -11.94 10.63 -4.56
N TYR A 49 -12.46 9.79 -3.66
CA TYR A 49 -11.73 8.65 -3.10
C TYR A 49 -12.39 7.33 -3.51
N GLY A 50 -11.58 6.28 -3.69
CA GLY A 50 -12.07 4.91 -3.92
C GLY A 50 -12.63 4.63 -5.33
N ARG A 51 -12.52 5.57 -6.27
CA ARG A 51 -13.06 5.42 -7.64
C ARG A 51 -12.09 4.64 -8.55
N ILE A 52 -11.96 3.33 -8.34
CA ILE A 52 -11.00 2.48 -9.07
C ILE A 52 -11.18 2.56 -10.61
N GLY A 53 -12.41 2.71 -11.08
CA GLY A 53 -12.74 2.82 -12.49
C GLY A 53 -12.13 4.02 -13.19
N ASP A 54 -11.80 5.08 -12.44
CA ASP A 54 -11.20 6.29 -13.00
C ASP A 54 -9.78 6.01 -13.54
N SER A 55 -9.15 4.89 -13.15
CA SER A 55 -7.91 4.38 -13.78
C SER A 55 -8.03 4.13 -15.28
N TYR A 56 -9.24 4.01 -15.83
CA TYR A 56 -9.48 3.84 -17.26
C TYR A 56 -9.87 5.14 -17.98
N THR A 57 -10.29 6.16 -17.24
CA THR A 57 -10.99 7.31 -17.83
C THR A 57 -10.39 8.66 -17.45
N ALA A 58 -9.54 8.74 -16.42
CA ALA A 58 -8.87 9.98 -16.08
C ALA A 58 -7.89 10.41 -17.18
N ASP A 59 -7.68 11.73 -17.30
CA ASP A 59 -6.80 12.31 -18.32
C ASP A 59 -5.31 11.97 -18.07
N LEU A 60 -4.96 11.73 -16.79
CA LEU A 60 -3.65 11.25 -16.38
C LEU A 60 -3.78 10.20 -15.27
N VAL A 61 -3.17 9.03 -15.47
CA VAL A 61 -3.22 7.88 -14.56
C VAL A 61 -1.84 7.59 -13.98
N MET A 62 -1.72 7.69 -12.66
CA MET A 62 -0.45 7.57 -11.93
C MET A 62 -0.50 6.46 -10.88
N TYR A 63 0.38 5.46 -11.00
CA TYR A 63 0.57 4.42 -9.99
C TYR A 63 1.90 4.63 -9.26
N LEU A 64 1.83 4.79 -7.94
CA LEU A 64 2.93 5.30 -7.12
C LEU A 64 3.18 4.40 -5.91
N ALA A 65 4.36 4.54 -5.30
CA ALA A 65 4.66 3.86 -4.06
C ALA A 65 3.93 4.55 -2.88
N GLY A 66 3.45 3.76 -1.91
CA GLY A 66 2.68 4.27 -0.76
C GLY A 66 3.36 5.37 0.07
N ASN A 67 4.70 5.40 0.12
CA ASN A 67 5.43 6.46 0.83
C ASN A 67 5.30 7.85 0.19
N GLN A 68 4.70 7.96 -0.99
CA GLN A 68 4.47 9.22 -1.71
C GLN A 68 3.08 9.78 -1.45
N PHE A 69 2.19 9.02 -0.79
CA PHE A 69 0.80 9.38 -0.56
C PHE A 69 0.62 10.83 -0.07
N MET A 70 1.40 11.22 0.93
CA MET A 70 1.30 12.49 1.65
C MET A 70 1.60 13.72 0.79
N VAL A 71 2.49 13.60 -0.21
CA VAL A 71 2.94 14.75 -1.02
C VAL A 71 2.09 14.95 -2.28
N MET A 72 1.37 13.92 -2.71
CA MET A 72 0.68 13.95 -4.01
C MET A 72 -0.41 15.00 -4.11
N GLU A 73 -1.14 15.30 -3.03
CA GLU A 73 -2.22 16.28 -3.12
C GLU A 73 -1.73 17.68 -3.51
N GLU A 74 -0.67 18.16 -2.88
CA GLU A 74 -0.07 19.46 -3.21
C GLU A 74 0.52 19.46 -4.62
N LEU A 75 1.26 18.39 -4.97
CA LEU A 75 1.89 18.27 -6.29
C LEU A 75 0.87 18.23 -7.42
N ILE A 76 -0.21 17.47 -7.29
CA ILE A 76 -1.23 17.37 -8.34
C ILE A 76 -2.01 18.67 -8.47
N LYS A 77 -2.39 19.31 -7.37
CA LYS A 77 -3.06 20.62 -7.43
C LYS A 77 -2.20 21.66 -8.14
N ASP A 78 -0.91 21.73 -7.84
CA ASP A 78 0.00 22.66 -8.51
C ASP A 78 0.30 22.28 -9.95
N PHE A 79 0.30 20.99 -10.27
CA PHE A 79 0.39 20.50 -11.64
C PHE A 79 -0.84 20.89 -12.47
N GLN A 80 -2.06 20.64 -12.00
CA GLN A 80 -3.30 20.97 -12.72
C GLN A 80 -3.48 22.48 -12.90
N LYS A 81 -3.09 23.31 -11.93
CA LYS A 81 -3.06 24.79 -12.12
C LYS A 81 -2.21 25.23 -13.31
N LYS A 82 -1.13 24.49 -13.61
CA LYS A 82 -0.20 24.78 -14.72
C LYS A 82 -0.61 24.09 -16.03
N ASN A 83 -1.48 23.08 -15.96
CA ASN A 83 -1.93 22.26 -17.09
C ASN A 83 -3.46 22.12 -17.01
N PRO A 84 -4.21 23.20 -17.29
CA PRO A 84 -5.67 23.24 -17.09
C PRO A 84 -6.44 22.34 -18.05
N ASP A 85 -5.79 21.83 -19.10
CA ASP A 85 -6.31 20.84 -20.04
C ASP A 85 -6.39 19.43 -19.46
N ILE A 86 -5.69 19.16 -18.36
CA ILE A 86 -5.75 17.88 -17.63
C ILE A 86 -6.77 18.04 -16.49
N GLU A 87 -8.05 17.80 -16.82
CA GLU A 87 -9.17 18.01 -15.90
C GLU A 87 -9.14 17.01 -14.73
N THR A 88 -8.70 15.78 -14.97
CA THR A 88 -8.71 14.69 -14.00
C THR A 88 -7.37 13.96 -13.92
N VAL A 89 -6.89 13.74 -12.68
CA VAL A 89 -5.70 12.90 -12.41
C VAL A 89 -6.07 11.79 -11.44
N TYR A 90 -5.99 10.54 -11.87
CA TYR A 90 -6.13 9.38 -11.00
C TYR A 90 -4.78 8.99 -10.40
N VAL A 91 -4.73 8.83 -9.09
CA VAL A 91 -3.53 8.44 -8.34
C VAL A 91 -3.84 7.22 -7.47
N GLU A 92 -3.02 6.20 -7.63
CA GLU A 92 -3.01 5.01 -6.77
C GLU A 92 -1.68 4.93 -6.00
N THR A 93 -1.72 4.74 -4.68
CA THR A 93 -0.53 4.70 -3.81
C THR A 93 -0.46 3.43 -2.95
N ILE A 94 -0.30 2.27 -3.57
CA ILE A 94 -0.12 0.99 -2.87
C ILE A 94 1.33 0.47 -3.03
N PRO A 95 1.73 -0.65 -2.37
CA PRO A 95 3.05 -1.21 -2.56
C PRO A 95 3.41 -1.47 -4.04
N PRO A 96 4.56 -0.97 -4.56
CA PRO A 96 4.86 -1.00 -5.99
C PRO A 96 5.09 -2.42 -6.55
N GLY A 97 5.44 -3.38 -5.69
CA GLY A 97 5.49 -4.80 -6.07
C GLY A 97 4.10 -5.38 -6.37
N GLN A 98 3.07 -4.91 -5.67
CA GLN A 98 1.67 -5.26 -5.93
C GLN A 98 1.18 -4.61 -7.21
N ILE A 99 1.47 -3.32 -7.43
CA ILE A 99 1.15 -2.66 -8.71
C ILE A 99 1.78 -3.42 -9.88
N LEU A 100 3.10 -3.64 -9.84
CA LEU A 100 3.83 -4.30 -10.92
C LEU A 100 3.28 -5.70 -11.24
N LYS A 101 3.21 -6.58 -10.23
CA LYS A 101 2.85 -7.99 -10.44
C LYS A 101 1.35 -8.21 -10.49
N GLY A 102 0.58 -7.31 -9.90
CA GLY A 102 -0.85 -7.38 -9.63
C GLY A 102 -1.70 -6.72 -10.70
N GLN A 103 -1.19 -5.66 -11.33
CA GLN A 103 -1.99 -4.77 -12.19
C GLN A 103 -1.32 -4.50 -13.54
N ILE A 104 -0.03 -4.16 -13.58
CA ILE A 104 0.62 -3.84 -14.86
C ILE A 104 0.92 -5.11 -15.67
N LEU A 105 1.44 -6.15 -15.01
CA LEU A 105 1.80 -7.41 -15.68
C LEU A 105 0.67 -8.43 -15.78
N LYS A 106 -0.49 -8.14 -15.18
CA LYS A 106 -1.72 -8.94 -15.24
C LYS A 106 -2.91 -8.07 -14.87
N GLN A 107 -4.11 -8.43 -15.32
CA GLN A 107 -5.32 -7.72 -14.95
C GLN A 107 -5.52 -7.65 -13.43
N GLY A 108 -5.38 -6.46 -12.87
CA GLY A 108 -5.63 -6.19 -11.46
C GLY A 108 -7.12 -6.08 -11.14
N THR A 109 -7.46 -6.41 -9.91
CA THR A 109 -8.79 -6.23 -9.32
C THR A 109 -8.63 -5.68 -7.90
N ILE A 110 -9.29 -4.57 -7.61
CA ILE A 110 -9.38 -3.94 -6.30
C ILE A 110 -10.86 -3.92 -5.93
N GLU A 111 -11.21 -4.51 -4.79
CA GLU A 111 -12.61 -4.55 -4.29
C GLU A 111 -13.65 -5.06 -5.31
N GLY A 112 -13.23 -6.01 -6.17
CA GLY A 112 -14.09 -6.58 -7.22
C GLY A 112 -14.14 -5.77 -8.51
N GLN A 113 -13.59 -4.56 -8.54
CA GLN A 113 -13.47 -3.74 -9.74
C GLN A 113 -12.09 -3.91 -10.39
N LYS A 114 -12.06 -4.04 -11.72
CA LYS A 114 -10.82 -4.08 -12.48
C LYS A 114 -10.13 -2.71 -12.48
N THR A 115 -8.81 -2.71 -12.58
CA THR A 115 -7.98 -1.49 -12.73
C THR A 115 -7.19 -1.54 -14.04
N ALA A 116 -6.86 -0.39 -14.62
CA ALA A 116 -6.08 -0.32 -15.84
C ALA A 116 -4.69 -0.95 -15.67
N GLN A 117 -4.17 -1.56 -16.74
CA GLN A 117 -2.84 -2.19 -16.74
C GLN A 117 -1.74 -1.25 -17.28
N ASN A 118 -2.15 -0.12 -17.85
CA ASN A 118 -1.33 0.81 -18.63
C ASN A 118 -1.40 2.23 -18.03
N PRO A 119 -0.94 2.44 -16.79
CA PRO A 119 -0.85 3.80 -16.26
C PRO A 119 0.12 4.64 -17.11
N ASP A 120 -0.13 5.93 -17.22
CA ASP A 120 0.76 6.87 -17.91
C ASP A 120 2.09 7.01 -17.14
N LEU A 121 2.03 6.93 -15.81
CA LEU A 121 3.19 6.99 -14.94
C LEU A 121 3.17 5.87 -13.90
N PHE A 122 4.28 5.15 -13.81
CA PHE A 122 4.53 4.21 -12.73
C PHE A 122 5.81 4.58 -11.97
N ALA A 123 5.68 4.93 -10.69
CA ALA A 123 6.80 5.19 -9.80
C ALA A 123 7.03 4.02 -8.84
N SER A 124 8.29 3.59 -8.75
CA SER A 124 8.69 2.47 -7.91
C SER A 124 9.95 2.82 -7.13
N VAL A 125 9.98 2.43 -5.84
CA VAL A 125 11.19 2.52 -4.99
C VAL A 125 12.25 1.46 -5.35
N ASN A 126 11.99 0.63 -6.35
CA ASN A 126 12.89 -0.43 -6.83
C ASN A 126 13.15 -0.26 -8.33
N LEU A 127 14.39 0.08 -8.69
CA LEU A 127 14.84 0.24 -10.07
C LEU A 127 14.69 -1.05 -10.90
N GLY A 128 14.77 -2.22 -10.26
CA GLY A 128 14.54 -3.51 -10.89
C GLY A 128 13.13 -3.68 -11.43
N HIS A 129 12.13 -3.00 -10.85
CA HIS A 129 10.77 -2.99 -11.40
C HIS A 129 10.73 -2.29 -12.76
N LEU A 130 11.35 -1.11 -12.86
CA LEU A 130 11.38 -0.29 -14.09
C LEU A 130 12.17 -1.02 -15.19
N LYS A 131 13.35 -1.55 -14.86
CA LYS A 131 14.16 -2.39 -15.78
C LYS A 131 13.39 -3.59 -16.32
N LYS A 132 12.56 -4.22 -15.49
CA LYS A 132 11.72 -5.35 -15.89
C LYS A 132 10.63 -4.93 -16.88
N LEU A 133 9.99 -3.79 -16.66
CA LEU A 133 8.97 -3.23 -17.56
C LEU A 133 9.59 -2.83 -18.91
N ALA A 134 10.73 -2.13 -18.88
CA ALA A 134 11.47 -1.77 -20.09
C ALA A 134 11.87 -3.01 -20.90
N LYS A 135 12.42 -4.05 -20.25
CA LYS A 135 12.77 -5.32 -20.91
C LYS A 135 11.56 -6.02 -21.56
N LYS A 136 10.36 -5.81 -21.03
CA LYS A 136 9.11 -6.36 -21.56
C LYS A 136 8.48 -5.50 -22.66
N GLY A 137 9.03 -4.33 -22.97
CA GLY A 137 8.49 -3.40 -23.96
C GLY A 137 7.22 -2.67 -23.52
N VAL A 138 6.90 -2.66 -22.23
CA VAL A 138 5.70 -2.01 -21.68
C VAL A 138 6.00 -0.65 -21.02
N MET A 139 7.27 -0.25 -20.99
CA MET A 139 7.73 1.04 -20.49
C MET A 139 8.78 1.58 -21.47
N HIS A 140 8.59 2.80 -21.94
CA HIS A 140 9.45 3.41 -22.95
C HIS A 140 10.72 4.01 -22.34
N ASP A 141 10.60 4.71 -21.21
CA ASP A 141 11.72 5.36 -20.53
C ASP A 141 11.58 5.26 -19.00
N TYR A 142 12.68 5.41 -18.28
CA TYR A 142 12.70 5.50 -16.81
C TYR A 142 13.90 6.31 -16.33
N MET A 143 13.69 7.05 -15.23
CA MET A 143 14.74 7.83 -14.58
C MET A 143 14.69 7.71 -13.05
N ILE A 144 15.81 8.01 -12.41
CA ILE A 144 15.88 8.18 -10.96
C ILE A 144 15.62 9.67 -10.67
N TYR A 145 14.63 9.97 -9.84
CA TYR A 145 14.28 11.34 -9.47
C TYR A 145 14.43 11.66 -7.98
N THR A 146 14.56 10.64 -7.12
CA THR A 146 14.72 10.82 -5.67
C THR A 146 15.42 9.63 -5.03
N HIS A 147 15.92 9.82 -3.81
CA HIS A 147 16.52 8.78 -2.97
C HIS A 147 15.88 8.85 -1.58
N ASN A 148 15.76 7.69 -0.93
CA ASN A 148 15.31 7.60 0.46
C ASN A 148 16.39 6.93 1.31
N LYS A 149 16.43 7.29 2.59
CA LYS A 149 17.32 6.67 3.58
C LYS A 149 16.46 5.88 4.56
N LEU A 150 16.82 4.62 4.77
CA LEU A 150 16.16 3.80 5.77
C LEU A 150 16.59 4.27 7.16
N GLU A 151 15.59 4.56 7.99
CA GLU A 151 15.78 5.01 9.36
C GLU A 151 14.80 4.28 10.28
N LEU A 152 15.24 4.04 11.51
CA LEU A 152 14.37 3.52 12.56
C LEU A 152 13.83 4.71 13.35
N MET A 153 12.57 5.05 13.12
CA MET A 153 11.88 6.02 13.95
C MET A 153 11.34 5.32 15.19
N VAL A 154 11.65 5.87 16.36
CA VAL A 154 11.12 5.39 17.64
C VAL A 154 10.32 6.50 18.30
N ALA A 155 9.22 6.14 18.96
CA ALA A 155 8.46 7.10 19.75
C ALA A 155 9.32 7.66 20.88
N LYS A 156 9.08 8.91 21.28
CA LYS A 156 9.74 9.50 22.44
C LYS A 156 9.48 8.63 23.67
N GLY A 157 10.55 8.17 24.33
CA GLY A 157 10.46 7.29 25.50
C GLY A 157 10.41 5.80 25.18
N ASN A 158 10.60 5.38 23.92
CA ASN A 158 10.87 3.99 23.59
C ASN A 158 12.24 3.58 24.18
N PRO A 159 12.34 2.52 25.01
CA PRO A 159 13.55 2.12 25.72
C PRO A 159 14.77 1.87 24.82
#